data_AF-A0A3D5EM74-F1
#
_entry.id   AF-A0A3D5EM74-F1
#
_cell.length_a   1.000
_cell.length_b   1.000
_cell.length_c   1.000
_cell.angle_alpha   90.00
_cell.angle_beta   90.00
_cell.angle_gamma   90.00
#
_symmetry.space_group_name_H-M   'P 1'
#
loop_
_entity.id
_entity.type
_entity.pdbx_description
1 polymer ?
#
loop_
_entity_poly.entity_id
_entity_poly.type
_entity_poly.pdbx_seq_one_letter_code
_entity_poly.pdbx_strand_id
1 'polypeptide(L)'
;MQEINLLNNSAAIATYKFLGSEVLDEKGNKEVRYYCNDALLVIYEITRGKIRNTEYQTELPLAALPWLKITILNGFWKVPSEGGLPKDQHRCAASFDNEEIIIGRSMNAGDYARTGFKIVNKARKSHILSSWPQEFQITDERLKKVLFPIFEKLGIS
;
A
#
# COMPACT_ATOMS: atom_id res chain seq x y z
N MET A 1 -6.75 18.56 0.00
CA MET A 1 -6.89 17.10 -0.15
C MET A 1 -8.33 16.73 0.13
N GLN A 2 -8.97 15.98 -0.78
CA GLN A 2 -10.35 15.54 -0.61
C GLN A 2 -10.41 14.31 0.30
N GLU A 3 -11.35 14.31 1.26
CA GLU A 3 -11.65 13.11 2.05
C GLU A 3 -12.31 12.05 1.17
N ILE A 4 -11.80 10.82 1.25
CA ILE A 4 -12.28 9.68 0.49
C ILE A 4 -13.03 8.78 1.45
N ASN A 5 -14.26 8.41 1.14
CA ASN A 5 -15.00 7.47 1.98
C ASN A 5 -14.40 6.07 1.89
N LEU A 6 -14.64 5.26 2.93
CA LEU A 6 -14.30 3.84 2.92
C LEU A 6 -15.01 3.15 1.74
N LEU A 7 -14.27 2.35 0.96
CA LEU A 7 -14.79 1.62 -0.20
C LEU A 7 -15.55 0.34 0.20
N ASN A 8 -16.50 0.48 1.14
CA ASN A 8 -17.24 -0.64 1.76
C ASN A 8 -18.66 -0.83 1.19
N ASN A 9 -19.08 -0.01 0.24
CA ASN A 9 -20.40 -0.08 -0.37
C ASN A 9 -20.34 0.26 -1.87
N SER A 10 -21.37 -0.15 -2.61
CA SER A 10 -21.40 -0.01 -4.07
C SER A 10 -21.33 1.45 -4.55
N ALA A 11 -21.90 2.40 -3.80
CA ALA A 11 -21.86 3.81 -4.17
C ALA A 11 -20.45 4.38 -4.05
N ALA A 12 -19.73 4.03 -2.97
CA ALA A 12 -18.33 4.43 -2.79
C ALA A 12 -17.41 3.79 -3.85
N ILE A 13 -17.68 2.55 -4.24
CA ILE A 13 -16.89 1.82 -5.24
C ILE A 13 -17.17 2.29 -6.67
N ALA A 14 -18.34 2.87 -6.96
CA ALA A 14 -18.78 3.16 -8.32
C ALA A 14 -17.83 4.07 -9.13
N THR A 15 -17.07 4.94 -8.46
CA THR A 15 -16.09 5.83 -9.10
C THR A 15 -14.69 5.25 -9.21
N TYR A 16 -14.52 3.97 -8.87
CA TYR A 16 -13.24 3.28 -8.84
C TYR A 16 -13.23 2.06 -9.75
N LYS A 17 -12.15 1.90 -10.50
CA LYS A 17 -11.84 0.70 -11.27
C LYS A 17 -11.23 -0.35 -10.35
N PHE A 18 -11.80 -1.56 -10.34
CA PHE A 18 -11.21 -2.72 -9.67
C PHE A 18 -10.00 -3.25 -10.43
N LEU A 19 -8.90 -3.50 -9.71
CA LEU A 19 -7.61 -3.95 -10.28
C LEU A 19 -7.28 -5.41 -9.95
N GLY A 20 -7.87 -5.93 -8.88
CA GLY A 20 -7.68 -7.30 -8.40
C GLY A 20 -7.86 -7.41 -6.89
N SER A 21 -7.74 -8.64 -6.40
CA SER A 21 -7.80 -8.95 -4.97
C SER A 21 -6.90 -10.13 -4.64
N GLU A 22 -6.55 -10.25 -3.37
CA GLU A 22 -5.87 -11.43 -2.83
C GLU A 22 -6.43 -11.80 -1.46
N VAL A 23 -6.33 -13.09 -1.14
CA VAL A 23 -6.68 -13.64 0.18
C VAL A 23 -5.39 -13.97 0.91
N LEU A 24 -5.25 -13.47 2.14
CA LEU A 24 -4.01 -13.55 2.93
C LEU A 24 -3.97 -14.70 3.93
N ASP A 25 -5.08 -15.43 4.12
CA ASP A 25 -5.12 -16.61 4.96
C ASP A 25 -5.91 -17.75 4.31
N GLU A 26 -5.58 -18.99 4.67
CA GLU A 26 -6.22 -20.19 4.12
C GLU A 26 -7.73 -20.22 4.37
N LYS A 27 -8.19 -19.52 5.41
CA LYS A 27 -9.59 -19.47 5.83
C LYS A 27 -10.41 -18.41 5.10
N GLY A 28 -9.79 -17.54 4.31
CA GLY A 28 -10.50 -16.46 3.62
C GLY A 28 -10.96 -15.32 4.54
N ASN A 29 -10.46 -15.23 5.77
CA ASN A 29 -10.83 -14.16 6.69
C ASN A 29 -10.07 -12.86 6.40
N LYS A 30 -8.90 -12.92 5.76
CA LYS A 30 -8.14 -11.73 5.39
C LYS A 30 -8.12 -11.57 3.88
N GLU A 31 -8.65 -10.45 3.40
CA GLU A 31 -8.71 -10.12 1.98
C GLU A 31 -8.15 -8.72 1.74
N VAL A 32 -7.41 -8.53 0.65
CA VAL A 32 -7.01 -7.21 0.17
C VAL A 32 -7.57 -7.01 -1.22
N ARG A 33 -8.19 -5.85 -1.45
CA ARG A 33 -8.74 -5.43 -2.73
C ARG A 33 -8.03 -4.17 -3.19
N TYR A 34 -7.82 -4.09 -4.49
CA TYR A 34 -7.11 -2.99 -5.12
C TYR A 34 -8.03 -2.27 -6.07
N TYR A 35 -8.10 -0.96 -5.91
CA TYR A 35 -8.93 -0.07 -6.70
C TYR A 35 -8.11 1.11 -7.18
N CYS A 36 -8.47 1.72 -8.31
CA CYS A 36 -7.93 3.02 -8.68
C CYS A 36 -9.01 3.94 -9.26
N ASN A 37 -8.74 5.23 -9.20
CA ASN A 37 -9.39 6.24 -10.02
C ASN A 37 -8.31 7.07 -10.72
N ASP A 38 -8.65 8.24 -11.25
CA ASP A 38 -7.71 9.08 -11.98
C ASP A 38 -6.60 9.70 -11.12
N ALA A 39 -6.71 9.63 -9.78
CA ALA A 39 -5.78 10.28 -8.85
C ALA A 39 -5.12 9.30 -7.86
N LEU A 40 -5.79 8.21 -7.50
CA LEU A 40 -5.40 7.36 -6.38
C LEU A 40 -5.34 5.87 -6.75
N LEU A 41 -4.36 5.18 -6.18
CA LEU A 41 -4.45 3.76 -5.90
C LEU A 41 -4.98 3.59 -4.47
N VAL A 42 -6.02 2.77 -4.32
CA VAL A 42 -6.62 2.44 -3.02
C VAL A 42 -6.37 0.97 -2.72
N ILE A 43 -5.70 0.72 -1.59
CA ILE A 43 -5.49 -0.60 -1.01
C ILE A 43 -6.51 -0.77 0.11
N TYR A 44 -7.45 -1.68 -0.07
CA TYR A 44 -8.55 -1.93 0.85
C TYR A 44 -8.40 -3.30 1.52
N GLU A 45 -8.13 -3.32 2.82
CA GLU A 45 -7.89 -4.55 3.60
C GLU A 45 -9.09 -4.87 4.48
N ILE A 46 -9.61 -6.09 4.35
CA ILE A 46 -10.77 -6.59 5.08
C ILE A 46 -10.32 -7.76 5.93
N THR A 47 -10.46 -7.64 7.25
CA THR A 47 -10.36 -8.77 8.18
C THR A 47 -11.76 -9.12 8.69
N ARG A 48 -12.25 -10.30 8.29
CA ARG A 48 -13.54 -10.84 8.69
C ARG A 48 -13.48 -11.30 10.14
N GLY A 49 -14.30 -10.67 10.98
CA GLY A 49 -14.48 -11.07 12.36
C GLY A 49 -15.79 -11.85 12.55
N LYS A 50 -15.98 -12.39 13.77
CA LYS A 50 -17.21 -13.13 14.10
C LYS A 50 -18.45 -12.23 14.21
N ILE A 51 -18.26 -10.99 14.67
CA ILE A 51 -19.34 -10.03 14.93
C ILE A 51 -19.36 -8.93 13.87
N ARG A 52 -18.19 -8.37 13.55
CA ARG A 52 -18.01 -7.33 12.56
C ARG A 52 -16.69 -7.52 11.83
N ASN A 53 -16.61 -6.99 10.62
CA ASN A 53 -15.36 -6.89 9.88
C ASN A 53 -14.54 -5.70 10.43
N THR A 54 -13.22 -5.82 10.33
CA THR A 54 -12.30 -4.70 10.46
C THR A 54 -11.83 -4.33 9.07
N GLU A 55 -11.99 -3.06 8.70
CA GLU A 55 -11.77 -2.57 7.35
C GLU A 55 -10.75 -1.43 7.39
N TYR A 56 -9.60 -1.62 6.73
CA TYR A 56 -8.55 -0.62 6.59
C TYR A 56 -8.48 -0.16 5.13
N GLN A 57 -8.15 1.10 4.94
CA GLN A 57 -7.96 1.67 3.62
C GLN A 57 -6.74 2.58 3.64
N THR A 58 -5.82 2.32 2.70
CA THR A 58 -4.72 3.22 2.39
C THR A 58 -4.88 3.75 0.99
N GLU A 59 -4.86 5.07 0.88
CA GLU A 59 -4.93 5.79 -0.39
C GLU A 59 -3.54 6.34 -0.72
N LEU A 60 -3.03 6.02 -1.91
CA LEU A 60 -1.75 6.51 -2.42
C LEU A 60 -2.00 7.35 -3.67
N PRO A 61 -1.40 8.55 -3.78
CA PRO A 61 -1.34 9.29 -5.04
C PRO A 61 -0.74 8.42 -6.14
N LEU A 62 -1.35 8.39 -7.33
CA LEU A 62 -0.80 7.66 -8.47
C LEU A 62 0.61 8.18 -8.83
N ALA A 63 0.85 9.47 -8.63
CA ALA A 63 2.17 10.10 -8.82
C ALA A 63 3.27 9.53 -7.91
N ALA A 64 2.91 8.90 -6.78
CA ALA A 64 3.88 8.28 -5.87
C ALA A 64 4.32 6.87 -6.32
N LEU A 65 3.57 6.20 -7.21
CA LEU A 65 3.83 4.80 -7.56
C LEU A 65 5.15 4.57 -8.31
N PRO A 66 5.55 5.41 -9.30
CA PRO A 66 6.86 5.28 -9.94
C PRO A 66 8.00 5.40 -8.94
N TRP A 67 7.90 6.37 -8.02
CA TRP A 67 8.90 6.55 -6.97
C TRP A 67 8.97 5.35 -6.04
N LEU A 68 7.82 4.84 -5.55
CA LEU A 68 7.79 3.64 -4.72
C LEU A 68 8.47 2.45 -5.41
N LYS A 69 8.14 2.21 -6.69
CA LYS A 69 8.73 1.13 -7.49
C LYS A 69 10.26 1.28 -7.58
N ILE A 70 10.76 2.47 -7.92
CA ILE A 70 12.19 2.75 -8.04
C ILE A 70 12.89 2.63 -6.67
N THR A 71 12.32 3.21 -5.61
CA THR A 71 12.89 3.13 -4.26
C THR A 71 13.00 1.69 -3.77
N ILE A 72 12.06 0.81 -4.14
CA ILE A 72 12.15 -0.61 -3.83
C ILE A 72 13.23 -1.29 -4.68
N LEU A 73 13.08 -1.23 -6.01
CA LEU A 73 13.90 -2.01 -6.95
C LEU A 73 15.36 -1.56 -6.98
N ASN A 74 15.58 -0.25 -6.98
CA ASN A 74 16.92 0.34 -7.10
C ASN A 74 17.48 0.79 -5.76
N GLY A 75 16.62 1.00 -4.76
CA GLY A 75 17.06 1.38 -3.41
C GLY A 75 17.19 0.18 -2.50
N PHE A 76 16.08 -0.27 -1.92
CA PHE A 76 16.07 -1.26 -0.83
C PHE A 76 16.52 -2.66 -1.23
N TRP A 77 16.31 -3.09 -2.48
CA TRP A 77 16.67 -4.43 -2.93
C TRP A 77 18.06 -4.54 -3.55
N LYS A 78 18.78 -3.42 -3.69
CA LYS A 78 20.18 -3.41 -4.12
C LYS A 78 21.09 -3.14 -2.93
N VAL A 79 22.30 -3.68 -2.99
CA VAL A 79 23.35 -3.29 -2.05
C VAL A 79 23.92 -1.92 -2.43
N PRO A 80 24.52 -1.16 -1.49
CA PRO A 80 25.10 0.16 -1.80
C PRO A 80 26.06 0.15 -2.99
N SER A 81 26.88 -0.90 -3.14
CA SER A 81 27.85 -1.04 -4.23
C SER A 81 27.20 -1.19 -5.62
N GLU A 82 25.91 -1.51 -5.68
CA GLU A 82 25.11 -1.65 -6.91
C GLU A 82 24.19 -0.44 -7.14
N GLY A 83 24.36 0.64 -6.37
CA GLY A 83 23.50 1.83 -6.40
C GLY A 83 22.29 1.76 -5.46
N GLY A 84 22.27 0.78 -4.54
CA GLY A 84 21.28 0.68 -3.48
C GLY A 84 21.39 1.77 -2.41
N LEU A 85 20.42 1.79 -1.50
CA LEU A 85 20.43 2.75 -0.38
C LEU A 85 21.62 2.50 0.57
N PRO A 86 22.11 3.55 1.27
CA PRO A 86 23.07 3.40 2.37
C PRO A 86 22.62 2.35 3.40
N LYS A 87 23.59 1.65 4.00
CA LYS A 87 23.33 0.53 4.94
C LYS A 87 22.46 0.93 6.13
N ASP A 88 22.56 2.18 6.57
CA ASP A 88 21.85 2.79 7.69
C ASP A 88 20.54 3.48 7.28
N GLN A 89 20.21 3.51 5.99
CA GLN A 89 18.97 4.10 5.50
C GLN A 89 17.83 3.07 5.47
N HIS A 90 17.07 3.00 6.56
CA HIS A 90 15.94 2.05 6.71
C HIS A 90 14.59 2.60 6.23
N ARG A 91 14.52 3.89 5.89
CA ARG A 91 13.32 4.57 5.38
C ARG A 91 13.64 5.66 4.36
N CYS A 92 12.69 5.91 3.47
CA CYS A 92 12.68 7.02 2.52
C CYS A 92 11.34 7.75 2.61
N ALA A 93 11.33 9.06 2.36
CA ALA A 93 10.14 9.88 2.32
C ALA A 93 10.20 10.82 1.10
N ALA A 94 9.05 11.05 0.47
CA ALA A 94 8.90 12.01 -0.62
C ALA A 94 7.46 12.55 -0.64
N SER A 95 7.24 13.70 -1.28
CA SER A 95 5.92 14.35 -1.36
C SER A 95 5.36 14.30 -2.77
N PHE A 96 4.08 13.96 -2.91
CA PHE A 96 3.36 13.87 -4.17
C PHE A 96 1.97 14.47 -3.98
N ASP A 97 1.55 15.39 -4.83
CA ASP A 97 0.22 16.06 -4.72
C ASP A 97 -0.06 16.69 -3.34
N ASN A 98 1.00 17.21 -2.69
CA ASN A 98 1.01 17.70 -1.30
C ASN A 98 0.79 16.63 -0.21
N GLU A 99 1.00 15.36 -0.55
CA GLU A 99 0.92 14.23 0.37
C GLU A 99 2.30 13.60 0.60
N GLU A 100 2.74 13.54 1.86
CA GLU A 100 4.01 12.87 2.22
C GLU A 100 3.80 11.36 2.29
N ILE A 101 4.56 10.63 1.46
CA ILE A 101 4.60 9.18 1.42
C ILE A 101 5.93 8.69 2.00
N ILE A 102 5.84 7.77 2.95
CA ILE A 102 7.00 7.14 3.59
C ILE A 102 7.00 5.66 3.27
N ILE A 103 8.16 5.12 2.88
CA ILE A 103 8.40 3.68 2.75
C ILE A 103 9.60 3.28 3.60
N GLY A 104 9.49 2.15 4.30
CA GLY A 104 10.61 1.56 5.03
C GLY A 104 10.57 0.05 5.06
N ARG A 105 11.72 -0.58 5.25
CA ARG A 105 11.80 -2.04 5.44
C ARG A 105 11.10 -2.45 6.73
N SER A 106 10.37 -3.55 6.67
CA SER A 106 9.74 -4.19 7.82
C SER A 106 10.15 -5.67 7.88
N MET A 107 10.49 -6.15 9.08
CA MET A 107 10.80 -7.55 9.35
C MET A 107 9.56 -8.38 9.73
N ASN A 108 8.41 -7.72 9.87
CA ASN A 108 7.10 -8.33 10.14
C ASN A 108 6.07 -7.64 9.25
N ALA A 109 6.23 -7.75 7.93
CA ALA A 109 5.46 -7.01 6.95
C ALA A 109 4.10 -7.68 6.68
N GLY A 110 3.11 -7.41 7.53
CA GLY A 110 1.76 -7.96 7.40
C GLY A 110 1.62 -9.46 7.72
N ASP A 111 2.73 -10.16 7.92
CA ASP A 111 2.81 -11.55 8.37
C ASP A 111 4.06 -11.77 9.24
N TYR A 112 3.97 -12.72 10.17
CA TYR A 112 4.99 -12.96 11.18
C TYR A 112 6.29 -13.46 10.53
N ALA A 113 7.41 -12.82 10.89
CA ALA A 113 8.74 -13.14 10.36
C ALA A 113 8.87 -13.05 8.83
N ARG A 114 7.96 -12.33 8.17
CA ARG A 114 8.05 -12.04 6.73
C ARG A 114 8.62 -10.66 6.50
N THR A 115 9.65 -10.60 5.67
CA THR A 115 10.26 -9.34 5.27
C THR A 115 9.43 -8.65 4.18
N GLY A 116 9.47 -7.32 4.18
CA GLY A 116 8.75 -6.52 3.21
C GLY A 116 8.83 -5.05 3.56
N PHE A 117 7.73 -4.34 3.33
CA PHE A 117 7.67 -2.89 3.47
C PHE A 117 6.48 -2.47 4.33
N LYS A 118 6.70 -1.40 5.07
CA LYS A 118 5.64 -0.55 5.62
C LYS A 118 5.59 0.72 4.77
N ILE A 119 4.41 1.03 4.24
CA ILE A 119 4.15 2.25 3.47
C ILE A 119 3.12 3.07 4.21
N VAL A 120 3.38 4.36 4.36
CA VAL A 120 2.55 5.30 5.15
C VAL A 120 2.22 6.51 4.29
N ASN A 121 0.95 6.89 4.25
CA ASN A 121 0.54 8.20 3.78
C ASN A 121 0.29 9.10 5.00
N LYS A 122 1.18 10.06 5.22
CA LYS A 122 1.16 10.93 6.40
C LYS A 122 0.13 12.03 6.32
N ALA A 123 -0.35 12.37 5.13
CA ALA A 123 -1.35 13.39 4.93
C ALA A 123 -2.76 12.87 5.24
N ARG A 124 -3.02 11.59 4.95
CA ARG A 124 -4.35 10.98 5.10
C ARG A 124 -4.52 10.31 6.45
N LYS A 125 -5.73 10.42 7.02
CA LYS A 125 -6.09 9.83 8.32
C LYS A 125 -6.67 8.44 8.14
N SER A 126 -6.39 7.55 9.10
CA SER A 126 -7.00 6.22 9.14
C SER A 126 -8.51 6.33 9.33
N HIS A 127 -9.23 5.49 8.58
CA HIS A 127 -10.69 5.34 8.65
C HIS A 127 -11.18 4.68 9.96
N ILE A 128 -10.27 4.10 10.74
CA ILE A 128 -10.57 3.50 12.04
C ILE A 128 -10.19 4.43 13.19
N LEU A 129 -9.01 5.06 13.11
CA LEU A 129 -8.47 5.94 14.14
C LEU A 129 -7.97 7.24 13.51
N SER A 130 -8.78 8.30 13.57
CA SER A 130 -8.48 9.58 12.90
C SER A 130 -7.23 10.30 13.40
N SER A 131 -6.66 9.88 14.54
CA SER A 131 -5.38 10.37 15.07
C SER A 131 -4.17 9.70 14.42
N TRP A 132 -4.35 8.62 13.65
CA TRP A 132 -3.28 7.86 13.02
C TRP A 132 -3.25 8.12 11.52
N PRO A 133 -2.06 8.10 10.89
CA PRO A 133 -1.97 8.14 9.44
C PRO A 133 -2.51 6.86 8.81
N GLN A 134 -2.79 6.89 7.51
CA GLN A 134 -3.02 5.67 6.73
C GLN A 134 -1.71 4.93 6.53
N GLU A 135 -1.74 3.61 6.71
CA GLU A 135 -0.58 2.75 6.48
C GLU A 135 -1.02 1.35 6.06
N PHE A 136 -0.17 0.70 5.27
CA PHE A 136 -0.29 -0.73 5.01
C PHE A 136 1.08 -1.40 5.00
N GLN A 137 1.06 -2.71 5.13
CA GLN A 137 2.25 -3.54 5.08
C GLN A 137 2.11 -4.62 4.02
N ILE A 138 3.21 -4.88 3.32
CA ILE A 138 3.25 -5.84 2.22
C ILE A 138 4.58 -6.58 2.22
N THR A 139 4.52 -7.91 2.09
CA THR A 139 5.72 -8.75 2.00
C THR A 139 6.43 -8.59 0.66
N ASP A 140 7.72 -8.92 0.59
CA ASP A 140 8.46 -8.93 -0.69
C ASP A 140 7.81 -9.85 -1.73
N GLU A 141 7.24 -10.98 -1.29
CA GLU A 141 6.52 -11.91 -2.16
C GLU A 141 5.24 -11.30 -2.73
N ARG A 142 4.38 -10.74 -1.86
CA ARG A 142 3.13 -10.08 -2.28
C ARG A 142 3.39 -8.88 -3.19
N LEU A 143 4.48 -8.17 -2.95
CA LEU A 143 4.89 -7.05 -3.78
C LEU A 143 5.17 -7.48 -5.24
N LYS A 144 5.91 -8.58 -5.43
CA LYS A 144 6.20 -9.16 -6.75
C LYS A 144 4.95 -9.78 -7.39
N LYS A 145 4.13 -10.48 -6.60
CA LYS A 145 2.97 -11.23 -7.09
C LYS A 145 1.76 -10.34 -7.43
N VAL A 146 1.62 -9.21 -6.74
CA VAL A 146 0.39 -8.41 -6.79
C VAL A 146 0.67 -6.95 -7.09
N LEU A 147 1.47 -6.26 -6.27
CA LEU A 147 1.60 -4.81 -6.37
C LEU A 147 2.34 -4.37 -7.65
N PHE A 148 3.41 -5.06 -8.06
CA PHE A 148 4.10 -4.77 -9.31
C PHE A 148 3.27 -5.06 -10.56
N PRO A 149 2.57 -6.20 -10.67
CA PRO A 149 1.60 -6.40 -11.74
C PRO A 149 0.49 -5.33 -11.78
N ILE A 150 0.08 -4.80 -10.63
CA ILE A 150 -0.84 -3.66 -10.57
C ILE A 150 -0.19 -2.39 -11.14
N PHE A 151 1.07 -2.11 -10.76
CA PHE A 151 1.80 -0.96 -11.32
C PHE A 151 1.91 -1.06 -12.85
N GLU A 152 2.21 -2.24 -13.38
CA GLU A 152 2.26 -2.49 -14.82
C GLU A 152 0.90 -2.25 -15.50
N LYS A 153 -0.21 -2.75 -14.91
CA LYS A 153 -1.58 -2.49 -15.39
C LYS A 153 -1.94 -0.99 -15.40
N LEU A 154 -1.29 -0.20 -14.57
CA LEU A 154 -1.45 1.26 -14.49
C LEU A 154 -0.46 2.02 -15.38
N GLY A 155 0.37 1.33 -16.16
CA GLY A 155 1.37 1.95 -17.03
C GLY A 155 2.58 2.53 -16.28
N ILE A 156 2.83 2.09 -15.06
CA ILE A 156 3.96 2.55 -14.24
C ILE A 156 5.22 1.72 -14.60
N SER A 157 6.10 2.34 -15.39
CA SER A 157 7.41 1.79 -15.78
C SER A 157 8.45 1.90 -14.68
#